data_AF-A0A391NPY3-F1
#
_entry.id   AF-A0A391NPY3-F1
#
_cell.length_a   1.000
_cell.length_b   1.000
_cell.length_c   1.000
_cell.angle_alpha   90.00
_cell.angle_beta   90.00
_cell.angle_gamma   90.00
#
_symmetry.space_group_name_H-M   'P 1'
#
loop_
_entity.id
_entity.type
_entity.pdbx_description
1 polymer ?
#
loop_
_entity_poly.entity_id
_entity_poly.type
_entity_poly.pdbx_seq_one_letter_code
_entity_poly.pdbx_strand_id
1 'polypeptide(L)'
;MSTPQGQVAVGLGIHWCSTKCPTAEVRVYNHLFKSPNPYEPIVEGQGEAKKAEAKPEAEVEAEAEVVKDPADRNAWLSDINPESMVVYKNVPYTGHVVTDGKGEREGEGERCQFERVGYFVTDPDSDMSKRKVVFNRIVPLRVSKAKGE
;
A
#
# COMPACT_ATOMS: atom_id res chain seq x y z
N MET A 1 -6.48 2.88 35.78
CA MET A 1 -5.82 4.00 36.49
C MET A 1 -6.57 5.26 36.14
N SER A 2 -7.31 5.84 37.09
CA SER A 2 -8.07 7.09 36.87
C SER A 2 -7.10 8.27 36.91
N THR A 3 -7.15 9.14 35.90
CA THR A 3 -6.44 10.42 35.92
C THR A 3 -6.93 11.28 37.10
N PRO A 4 -6.04 12.03 37.77
CA PRO A 4 -6.42 12.96 38.84
C PRO A 4 -7.37 14.06 38.32
N GLN A 5 -8.35 14.44 39.16
CA GLN A 5 -9.31 15.51 38.86
C GLN A 5 -8.59 16.83 38.58
N GLY A 6 -8.76 17.35 37.36
CA GLY A 6 -8.21 18.64 36.90
C GLY A 6 -7.25 18.56 35.72
N GLN A 7 -6.77 17.36 35.33
CA GLN A 7 -6.06 17.20 34.07
C GLN A 7 -7.04 16.88 32.93
N VAL A 8 -7.09 17.77 31.93
CA VAL A 8 -7.78 17.49 30.67
C VAL A 8 -7.03 16.35 29.99
N ALA A 9 -7.74 15.30 29.58
CA ALA A 9 -7.14 14.23 28.80
C ALA A 9 -6.57 14.86 27.52
N VAL A 10 -5.24 14.88 27.40
CA VAL A 10 -4.58 15.28 26.16
C VAL A 10 -4.89 14.17 25.15
N GLY A 11 -5.43 14.55 24.00
CA GLY A 11 -5.78 13.60 22.94
C GLY A 11 -4.58 12.78 22.44
N LEU A 12 -4.85 11.84 21.53
CA LEU A 12 -3.84 10.94 20.97
C LEU A 12 -2.69 11.74 20.30
N GLY A 13 -1.43 11.41 20.62
CA GLY A 13 -0.26 12.04 20.02
C GLY A 13 -0.18 11.81 18.50
N ILE A 14 0.00 12.90 17.75
CA ILE A 14 0.23 12.90 16.30
C ILE A 14 1.71 13.17 16.01
N HIS A 15 2.22 12.62 14.90
CA HIS A 15 3.55 12.98 14.42
C HIS A 15 3.53 14.40 13.84
N TRP A 16 4.68 15.07 13.85
CA TRP A 16 4.86 16.41 13.30
C TRP A 16 6.28 16.55 12.73
N CYS A 17 6.47 17.48 11.79
CA CYS A 17 7.79 17.87 11.29
C CYS A 17 7.94 19.38 11.42
N SER A 18 9.18 19.84 11.63
CA SER A 18 9.52 21.27 11.58
C SER A 18 9.37 21.81 10.15
N THR A 19 9.14 23.12 10.02
CA THR A 19 9.08 23.81 8.72
C THR A 19 10.39 23.75 7.93
N LYS A 20 11.51 23.43 8.60
CA LYS A 20 12.84 23.28 7.99
C LYS A 20 13.16 21.85 7.56
N CYS A 21 12.20 20.93 7.67
CA CYS A 21 12.42 19.54 7.27
C CYS A 21 12.73 19.43 5.76
N PRO A 22 13.69 18.57 5.37
CA PRO A 22 13.84 18.19 3.98
C PRO A 22 12.59 17.45 3.48
N THR A 23 12.45 17.37 2.16
CA THR A 23 11.36 16.69 1.50
C THR A 23 11.84 15.48 0.71
N ALA A 24 10.99 14.47 0.60
CA ALA A 24 11.26 13.24 -0.15
C ALA A 24 10.11 12.88 -1.09
N GLU A 25 10.40 11.99 -2.02
CA GLU A 25 9.38 11.20 -2.72
C GLU A 25 9.08 9.95 -1.88
N VAL A 26 7.79 9.62 -1.74
CA VAL A 26 7.35 8.41 -1.02
C VAL A 26 6.46 7.59 -1.94
N ARG A 27 6.89 6.37 -2.22
CA ARG A 27 6.20 5.38 -3.06
C ARG A 27 5.46 4.40 -2.16
N VAL A 28 4.15 4.39 -2.30
CA VAL A 28 3.24 3.53 -1.53
C VAL A 28 2.71 2.45 -2.45
N TYR A 29 3.06 1.21 -2.13
CA TYR A 29 2.63 0.03 -2.90
C TYR A 29 1.40 -0.63 -2.28
N ASN A 30 0.52 -1.11 -3.16
CA ASN A 30 -0.65 -1.94 -2.88
C ASN A 30 -0.63 -3.19 -3.77
N HIS A 31 -1.67 -4.02 -3.73
CA HIS A 31 -1.80 -5.19 -4.60
C HIS A 31 -1.71 -4.79 -6.08
N LEU A 32 -0.90 -5.53 -6.85
CA LEU A 32 -0.71 -5.31 -8.29
C LEU A 32 -1.97 -5.64 -9.10
N PHE A 33 -2.71 -6.65 -8.66
CA PHE A 33 -3.95 -7.13 -9.26
C PHE A 33 -5.13 -6.70 -8.40
N LYS A 34 -6.31 -6.49 -9.01
CA LYS A 34 -7.56 -6.26 -8.29
C LYS A 34 -8.10 -7.56 -7.72
N SER A 35 -7.98 -8.65 -8.48
CA SER A 35 -8.37 -9.97 -8.02
C SER A 35 -7.38 -10.55 -6.99
N PRO A 36 -7.86 -11.33 -5.99
CA PRO A 36 -6.97 -12.08 -5.09
C PRO A 36 -6.17 -13.16 -5.80
N ASN A 37 -6.72 -13.75 -6.87
CA ASN A 37 -6.10 -14.79 -7.68
C ASN A 37 -6.12 -14.40 -9.17
N PRO A 38 -4.99 -13.91 -9.72
CA PRO A 38 -4.92 -13.40 -11.09
C PRO A 38 -4.96 -14.48 -12.18
N TYR A 39 -4.95 -15.76 -11.79
CA TYR A 39 -5.07 -16.89 -12.72
C TYR A 39 -6.52 -17.33 -12.94
N GLU A 40 -7.47 -16.79 -12.18
CA GLU A 40 -8.88 -17.06 -12.39
C GLU A 40 -9.43 -16.23 -13.57
N PRO A 41 -10.42 -16.75 -14.30
CA PRO A 41 -11.07 -15.99 -15.37
C PRO A 41 -11.65 -14.68 -14.81
N ILE A 42 -11.35 -13.57 -15.49
CA ILE A 42 -11.86 -12.25 -15.10
C ILE A 42 -13.33 -12.20 -15.49
N VAL A 43 -14.22 -12.37 -14.51
CA VAL A 43 -15.66 -12.17 -14.68
C VAL A 43 -15.97 -10.72 -14.31
N GLU A 44 -16.30 -9.88 -15.29
CA GLU A 44 -16.74 -8.51 -15.02
C GLU A 44 -18.00 -8.56 -14.13
N GLY A 45 -17.92 -7.97 -12.93
CA GLY A 45 -19.01 -7.98 -11.94
C GLY A 45 -18.74 -8.79 -10.65
N GLN A 46 -17.63 -9.51 -10.53
CA GLN A 46 -17.25 -10.21 -9.30
C GLN A 46 -16.03 -9.59 -8.63
N GLY A 47 -16.14 -8.33 -8.25
CA GLY A 47 -15.30 -7.75 -7.21
C GLY A 47 -15.77 -8.20 -5.83
N GLU A 48 -15.92 -9.51 -5.58
CA GLU A 48 -16.30 -10.08 -4.29
C GLU A 48 -16.16 -11.60 -4.36
N ALA A 49 -15.16 -12.15 -3.66
CA ALA A 49 -14.99 -13.59 -3.53
C ALA A 49 -16.16 -14.18 -2.73
N LYS A 50 -17.19 -14.66 -3.42
CA LYS A 50 -18.16 -15.58 -2.80
C LYS A 50 -17.45 -16.91 -2.58
N LYS A 51 -17.10 -17.20 -1.33
CA LYS A 51 -16.75 -18.54 -0.85
C LYS A 51 -17.88 -19.49 -1.26
N ALA A 52 -17.59 -20.39 -2.20
CA ALA A 52 -18.50 -21.45 -2.59
C ALA A 52 -18.68 -22.42 -1.42
N GLU A 53 -19.78 -22.28 -0.68
CA GLU A 53 -20.39 -23.43 0.00
C GLU A 53 -21.33 -24.10 -0.99
N ALA A 54 -21.05 -25.37 -1.27
CA ALA A 54 -21.80 -26.19 -2.19
C ALA A 54 -23.20 -26.52 -1.63
N LYS A 55 -24.24 -26.13 -2.37
CA LYS A 55 -25.43 -26.96 -2.58
C LYS A 55 -26.15 -26.55 -3.88
N PRO A 56 -26.68 -27.50 -4.67
CA PRO A 56 -27.07 -27.24 -6.05
C PRO A 56 -28.55 -26.87 -6.17
N GLU A 57 -28.90 -26.45 -7.39
CA GLU A 57 -30.26 -26.37 -7.97
C GLU A 57 -31.01 -25.05 -7.78
N ALA A 58 -30.87 -24.15 -8.76
CA ALA A 58 -31.99 -23.51 -9.45
C ALA A 58 -31.45 -22.67 -10.63
N GLU A 59 -31.96 -22.97 -11.81
CA GLU A 59 -31.69 -22.30 -13.08
C GLU A 59 -32.08 -20.81 -13.01
N VAL A 60 -31.13 -19.92 -13.28
CA VAL A 60 -31.42 -18.57 -13.78
C VAL A 60 -30.41 -18.29 -14.87
N GLU A 61 -30.88 -18.30 -16.12
CA GLU A 61 -30.14 -17.76 -17.26
C GLU A 61 -29.98 -16.25 -17.05
N ALA A 62 -28.79 -15.86 -16.62
CA ALA A 62 -28.30 -14.50 -16.77
C ALA A 62 -27.23 -14.57 -17.88
N GLU A 63 -27.56 -14.03 -19.04
CA GLU A 63 -26.62 -13.85 -20.15
C GLU A 63 -25.46 -12.98 -19.68
N ALA A 64 -24.34 -13.64 -19.35
CA ALA A 64 -23.07 -13.00 -19.08
C ALA A 64 -22.33 -12.77 -20.41
N GLU A 65 -22.63 -11.66 -21.07
CA GLU A 65 -21.66 -11.01 -21.96
C GLU A 65 -20.58 -10.37 -21.06
N VAL A 66 -19.26 -10.49 -21.21
CA VAL A 66 -18.40 -10.87 -22.33
C VAL A 66 -17.26 -11.72 -21.73
N VAL A 67 -17.17 -13.00 -22.13
CA VAL A 67 -15.90 -13.72 -22.04
C VAL A 67 -15.00 -13.12 -23.11
N LYS A 68 -14.08 -12.23 -22.72
CA LYS A 68 -12.91 -11.95 -23.59
C LYS A 68 -12.22 -13.30 -23.79
N ASP A 69 -12.01 -13.65 -25.06
CA ASP A 69 -11.52 -14.94 -25.52
C ASP A 69 -10.60 -15.60 -24.47
N PRO A 70 -10.91 -16.79 -23.94
CA PRO A 70 -10.03 -17.46 -22.97
C PRO A 70 -8.66 -17.79 -23.58
N ALA A 71 -8.48 -17.65 -24.90
CA ALA A 71 -7.19 -17.69 -25.59
C ALA A 71 -6.45 -16.34 -25.61
N ASP A 72 -7.06 -15.24 -25.15
CA ASP A 72 -6.42 -13.93 -25.06
C ASP A 72 -5.39 -13.92 -23.93
N ARG A 73 -4.12 -14.11 -24.33
CA ARG A 73 -2.94 -14.01 -23.48
C ARG A 73 -2.88 -12.70 -22.67
N ASN A 74 -3.57 -11.64 -23.09
CA ASN A 74 -3.52 -10.32 -22.48
C ASN A 74 -4.70 -10.00 -21.54
N ALA A 75 -5.62 -10.95 -21.30
CA ALA A 75 -6.76 -10.73 -20.41
C ALA A 75 -6.36 -10.18 -19.03
N TRP A 76 -5.24 -10.67 -18.46
CA TRP A 76 -4.71 -10.25 -17.15
C TRP A 76 -4.34 -8.76 -17.06
N LEU A 77 -4.03 -8.09 -18.19
CA LEU A 77 -3.69 -6.65 -18.18
C LEU A 77 -4.87 -5.80 -17.69
N SER A 78 -6.10 -6.28 -17.95
CA SER A 78 -7.32 -5.61 -17.49
C SER A 78 -7.54 -5.74 -15.97
N ASP A 79 -6.85 -6.67 -15.32
CA ASP A 79 -6.92 -6.88 -13.88
C ASP A 79 -5.86 -6.11 -13.09
N ILE A 80 -4.94 -5.42 -13.77
CA ILE A 80 -3.96 -4.56 -13.11
C ILE A 80 -4.68 -3.47 -12.30
N ASN A 81 -4.27 -3.31 -11.05
CA ASN A 81 -4.73 -2.26 -10.16
C ASN A 81 -3.99 -0.94 -10.49
N PRO A 82 -4.70 0.11 -10.92
CA PRO A 82 -4.09 1.42 -11.18
C PRO A 82 -3.54 2.08 -9.90
N GLU A 83 -4.04 1.70 -8.72
CA GLU A 83 -3.56 2.17 -7.42
C GLU A 83 -2.51 1.24 -6.80
N SER A 84 -1.94 0.30 -7.58
CA SER A 84 -0.86 -0.59 -7.14
C SER A 84 0.39 0.17 -6.71
N MET A 85 0.60 1.38 -7.25
CA MET A 85 1.64 2.31 -6.83
C MET A 85 1.08 3.73 -6.77
N VAL A 86 1.18 4.36 -5.60
CA VAL A 86 0.85 5.76 -5.39
C VAL A 86 2.11 6.52 -5.01
N VAL A 87 2.42 7.59 -5.74
CA VAL A 87 3.62 8.41 -5.52
C VAL A 87 3.25 9.73 -4.86
N TYR A 88 3.79 9.97 -3.67
CA TYR A 88 3.67 11.23 -2.95
C TYR A 88 4.95 12.03 -3.12
N LYS A 89 4.83 13.25 -3.66
CA LYS A 89 5.97 14.16 -3.86
C LYS A 89 6.03 15.18 -2.74
N ASN A 90 7.23 15.70 -2.48
CA ASN A 90 7.49 16.77 -1.52
C ASN A 90 7.02 16.45 -0.09
N VAL A 91 7.12 15.18 0.32
CA VAL A 91 6.71 14.75 1.67
C VAL A 91 7.79 15.17 2.67
N PRO A 92 7.46 16.00 3.69
CA PRO A 92 8.44 16.38 4.69
C PRO A 92 8.79 15.17 5.56
N TYR A 93 10.08 14.99 5.83
CA TYR A 93 10.56 13.95 6.74
C TYR A 93 11.60 14.53 7.70
N THR A 94 11.72 13.94 8.88
CA THR A 94 12.73 14.37 9.85
C THR A 94 14.11 14.00 9.32
N GLY A 95 15.00 14.97 9.13
CA GLY A 95 16.31 14.73 8.50
C GLY A 95 17.20 13.69 9.19
N HIS A 96 16.91 13.33 10.44
CA HIS A 96 17.59 12.25 11.17
C HIS A 96 17.12 10.83 10.80
N VAL A 97 16.06 10.69 9.99
CA VAL A 97 15.48 9.39 9.60
C VAL A 97 16.39 8.64 8.62
N VAL A 98 17.25 9.35 7.89
CA VAL A 98 18.17 8.77 6.92
C VAL A 98 19.55 9.37 7.12
N THR A 99 20.54 8.51 7.32
CA THR A 99 21.92 8.90 7.59
C THR A 99 22.68 9.02 6.28
N ASP A 100 22.91 7.90 5.60
CA ASP A 100 23.53 7.84 4.26
C ASP A 100 22.64 7.11 3.24
N GLY A 101 21.47 6.62 3.66
CA GLY A 101 20.53 5.89 2.81
C GLY A 101 20.88 4.42 2.61
N LYS A 102 21.94 3.92 3.25
CA LYS A 102 22.43 2.55 3.11
C LYS A 102 21.99 1.69 4.29
N GLY A 103 21.62 0.46 3.98
CA GLY A 103 21.28 -0.56 4.95
C GLY A 103 22.53 -1.24 5.54
N GLU A 104 22.30 -2.24 6.39
CA GLU A 104 23.37 -3.00 7.05
C GLU A 104 24.22 -3.82 6.06
N ARG A 105 23.65 -4.19 4.92
CA ARG A 105 24.31 -4.98 3.88
C ARG A 105 24.53 -4.14 2.63
N GLU A 106 25.59 -4.45 1.91
CA GLU A 106 25.89 -3.83 0.62
C GLU A 106 24.71 -4.03 -0.36
N GLY A 107 24.28 -2.93 -0.99
CA GLY A 107 23.14 -2.93 -1.90
C GLY A 107 21.77 -2.81 -1.22
N GLU A 108 21.69 -2.84 0.11
CA GLU A 108 20.43 -2.58 0.82
C GLU A 108 20.24 -1.08 1.10
N GLY A 109 18.98 -0.65 1.10
CA GLY A 109 18.59 0.67 1.58
C GLY A 109 18.39 0.71 3.09
N GLU A 110 18.56 1.89 3.68
CA GLU A 110 18.28 2.13 5.11
C GLU A 110 16.77 1.96 5.40
N ARG A 111 16.43 1.17 6.42
CA ARG A 111 15.03 0.88 6.83
C ARG A 111 14.66 1.75 8.03
N CYS A 112 13.45 2.31 8.01
CA CYS A 112 12.94 3.15 9.09
C CYS A 112 11.42 2.97 9.29
N GLN A 113 10.92 3.38 10.45
CA GLN A 113 9.49 3.46 10.72
C GLN A 113 9.04 4.90 10.61
N PHE A 114 8.09 5.19 9.73
CA PHE A 114 7.37 6.46 9.75
C PHE A 114 6.25 6.33 10.77
N GLU A 115 6.32 7.17 11.81
CA GLU A 115 5.43 7.08 12.97
C GLU A 115 3.96 7.08 12.54
N ARG A 116 3.23 6.05 12.98
CA ARG A 116 1.79 5.86 12.71
C ARG A 116 1.42 5.62 11.24
N VAL A 117 2.41 5.52 10.33
CA VAL A 117 2.18 5.31 8.89
C VAL A 117 2.57 3.89 8.47
N GLY A 118 3.82 3.49 8.70
CA GLY A 118 4.32 2.21 8.22
C GLY A 118 5.84 2.08 8.29
N TYR A 119 6.35 0.98 7.77
CA TYR A 119 7.78 0.73 7.62
C TYR A 119 8.20 1.06 6.19
N PHE A 120 9.33 1.74 6.06
CA PHE A 120 9.85 2.26 4.80
C PHE A 120 11.32 1.87 4.63
N VAL A 121 11.77 1.85 3.39
CA VAL A 121 13.17 1.65 3.00
C VAL A 121 13.60 2.73 2.01
N THR A 122 14.84 3.19 2.10
CA THR A 122 15.43 4.10 1.10
C THR A 122 15.60 3.38 -0.24
N ASP A 123 15.09 3.96 -1.31
CA ASP A 123 15.14 3.38 -2.65
C ASP A 123 16.49 3.68 -3.35
N PRO A 124 17.02 2.76 -4.18
CA PRO A 124 18.26 2.97 -4.94
C PRO A 124 18.26 4.21 -5.86
N ASP A 125 17.09 4.72 -6.25
CA ASP A 125 16.95 5.97 -7.01
C ASP A 125 17.26 7.24 -6.18
N SER A 126 17.53 7.08 -4.88
CA SER A 126 17.96 8.15 -3.99
C SER A 126 19.38 8.60 -4.33
N ASP A 127 19.56 9.92 -4.37
CA ASP A 127 20.84 10.57 -4.60
C ASP A 127 21.04 11.65 -3.54
N MET A 128 21.73 11.28 -2.46
CA MET A 128 22.02 12.17 -1.33
C MET A 128 22.84 13.39 -1.76
N SER A 129 23.72 13.24 -2.78
CA SER A 129 24.54 14.35 -3.30
C SER A 129 23.68 15.43 -3.95
N LYS A 130 22.53 15.05 -4.52
CA LYS A 130 21.54 15.96 -5.11
C LYS A 130 20.36 16.24 -4.17
N ARG A 131 20.43 15.82 -2.91
CA ARG A 131 19.35 15.92 -1.92
C ARG A 131 18.02 15.32 -2.40
N LYS A 132 18.10 14.29 -3.24
CA LYS A 132 16.94 13.54 -3.73
C LYS A 132 16.82 12.28 -2.88
N VAL A 133 15.79 12.22 -2.04
CA VAL A 133 15.50 11.04 -1.23
C VAL A 133 14.20 10.42 -1.69
N VAL A 134 14.20 9.11 -1.87
CA VAL A 134 13.04 8.32 -2.28
C VAL A 134 12.84 7.20 -1.27
N PHE A 135 11.63 7.08 -0.75
CA PHE A 135 11.26 6.01 0.18
C PHE A 135 10.23 5.08 -0.45
N ASN A 136 10.42 3.78 -0.26
CA ASN A 136 9.43 2.76 -0.58
C ASN A 136 8.78 2.25 0.69
N ARG A 137 7.44 2.21 0.73
CA ARG A 137 6.73 1.55 1.83
C ARG A 137 6.92 0.04 1.72
N ILE A 138 7.51 -0.57 2.74
CA ILE A 138 7.65 -2.03 2.88
C ILE A 138 6.29 -2.62 3.24
N VAL A 139 5.73 -2.21 4.38
CA VAL A 139 4.45 -2.67 4.91
C VAL A 139 3.78 -1.57 5.76
N PRO A 140 2.44 -1.49 5.78
CA PRO A 140 1.73 -0.64 6.73
C PRO A 140 1.86 -1.20 8.17
N LEU A 141 1.62 -0.37 9.18
CA LEU A 141 1.66 -0.82 10.59
C LEU A 141 0.60 -1.86 10.94
N ARG A 142 -0.52 -1.81 10.22
CA ARG A 142 -1.64 -2.75 10.36
C ARG A 142 -2.14 -3.07 8.98
N VAL A 143 -2.51 -4.33 8.79
CA VAL A 143 -3.27 -4.75 7.63
C VAL A 143 -4.67 -4.14 7.78
N SER A 144 -5.08 -3.30 6.84
CA SER A 144 -6.50 -2.95 6.74
C SER A 144 -7.25 -4.21 6.36
N LYS A 145 -8.32 -4.55 7.09
CA LYS A 145 -9.29 -5.51 6.55
C LYS A 145 -9.69 -5.02 5.16
N ALA A 146 -9.72 -5.93 4.17
CA ALA A 146 -10.38 -5.63 2.92
C ALA A 146 -11.78 -5.11 3.28
N LYS A 147 -12.21 -4.01 2.67
CA LYS A 147 -13.50 -3.39 2.94
C LYS A 147 -14.58 -4.40 2.53
N GLY A 148 -15.05 -5.23 3.47
CA GLY A 148 -15.97 -6.35 3.18
C GLY A 148 -15.92 -7.50 4.19
N GLU A 149 -15.81 -7.23 5.50
CA GLU A 149 -16.16 -8.18 6.57
C GLU A 149 -17.25 -7.58 7.46
#